data_AF-A0A8J6SMA8-F1
#
_entry.id   AF-A0A8J6SMA8-F1
#
_cell.length_a   1.000
_cell.length_b   1.000
_cell.length_c   1.000
_cell.angle_alpha   90.00
_cell.angle_beta   90.00
_cell.angle_gamma   90.00
#
_symmetry.space_group_name_H-M   'P 1'
#
loop_
_entity.id
_entity.type
_entity.pdbx_description
1 polymer ?
#
loop_
_entity_poly.entity_id
_entity_poly.type
_entity_poly.pdbx_seq_one_letter_code
_entity_poly.pdbx_strand_id
1 'polypeptide(L)'
;MEYSKKTRSSPRTLDLNHIENTLSIILSQVEEPLPTITEIAEQLKINRRVLSRHFPVLCHKIVTKRRHYMRMSHLAAIEQCCQEIKEAIVSLQQSGEYPSESRVCELISNPGYFRYQQVRLLYKQELQSTLSSL
;
A
#
# COMPACT_ATOMS: atom_id res chain seq x y z
N MET A 1 -39.56 26.42 -13.59
CA MET A 1 -38.22 25.98 -13.17
C MET A 1 -37.89 26.68 -11.88
N GLU A 2 -38.17 26.03 -10.74
CA GLU A 2 -37.92 26.62 -9.42
C GLU A 2 -36.46 26.39 -9.00
N TYR A 3 -35.70 27.47 -8.91
CA TYR A 3 -34.35 27.45 -8.34
C TYR A 3 -34.46 27.45 -6.81
N SER A 4 -34.32 26.27 -6.21
CA SER A 4 -34.25 26.12 -4.76
C SER A 4 -32.97 26.79 -4.23
N LYS A 5 -33.14 27.91 -3.51
CA LYS A 5 -32.05 28.63 -2.85
C LYS A 5 -31.49 27.73 -1.74
N LYS A 6 -30.30 27.15 -1.95
CA LYS A 6 -29.53 26.47 -0.89
C LYS A 6 -29.27 27.48 0.23
N THR A 7 -29.99 27.35 1.33
CA THR A 7 -29.74 28.10 2.56
C THR A 7 -28.31 27.81 3.02
N ARG A 8 -27.53 28.87 3.28
CA ARG A 8 -26.21 28.70 3.89
C ARG A 8 -26.44 28.16 5.30
N SER A 9 -26.15 26.87 5.48
CA SER A 9 -26.22 26.21 6.78
C SER A 9 -25.40 27.03 7.78
N SER A 10 -26.01 27.31 8.94
CA SER A 10 -25.39 27.99 10.09
C SER A 10 -23.94 27.49 10.29
N PRO A 11 -22.99 28.32 10.74
CA PRO A 11 -21.64 27.86 11.04
C PRO A 11 -21.73 26.65 11.96
N ARG A 12 -21.45 25.44 11.44
CA ARG A 12 -21.25 24.28 12.31
C ARG A 12 -20.18 24.71 13.29
N THR A 13 -20.50 24.68 14.58
CA THR A 13 -19.51 24.74 15.64
C THR A 13 -18.59 23.54 15.42
N LEU A 14 -17.47 23.78 14.75
CA LEU A 14 -16.44 22.78 14.50
C LEU A 14 -15.76 22.53 15.84
N ASP A 15 -16.02 21.38 16.43
CA ASP A 15 -15.32 20.96 17.65
C ASP A 15 -13.89 20.55 17.29
N LEU A 16 -13.00 21.55 17.30
CA LEU A 16 -11.60 21.38 16.97
C LEU A 16 -10.89 20.42 17.94
N ASN A 17 -11.29 20.43 19.23
CA ASN A 17 -10.69 19.55 20.23
C ASN A 17 -11.05 18.08 19.96
N HIS A 18 -12.31 17.82 19.60
CA HIS A 18 -12.73 16.47 19.21
C HIS A 18 -11.95 15.99 17.98
N ILE A 19 -11.80 16.84 16.95
CA ILE A 19 -11.07 16.50 15.73
C ILE A 19 -9.58 16.22 16.03
N GLU A 20 -8.94 17.07 16.83
CA GLU A 20 -7.54 16.91 17.22
C GLU A 20 -7.31 15.59 17.97
N ASN A 21 -8.21 15.25 18.90
CA ASN A 21 -8.14 14.00 19.65
C ASN A 21 -8.28 12.80 18.71
N THR A 22 -9.26 12.81 17.80
CA THR A 22 -9.41 11.73 16.80
C THR A 22 -8.15 11.56 15.95
N LEU A 23 -7.58 12.66 15.44
CA LEU A 23 -6.34 12.61 14.65
C LEU A 23 -5.16 12.06 15.46
N SER A 24 -5.08 12.40 16.75
CA SER A 24 -4.03 11.92 17.66
C SER A 24 -4.17 10.44 17.98
N ILE A 25 -5.39 9.95 18.19
CA ILE A 25 -5.68 8.52 18.36
C ILE A 25 -5.25 7.75 17.11
N ILE A 26 -5.66 8.20 15.92
CA ILE A 26 -5.28 7.57 14.65
C ILE A 26 -3.75 7.54 14.48
N LEU A 27 -3.06 8.62 14.80
CA LEU A 27 -1.59 8.66 14.74
C LEU A 27 -0.92 7.66 15.70
N SER A 28 -1.55 7.43 16.85
CA SER A 28 -1.06 6.54 17.90
C SER A 28 -1.38 5.06 17.65
N GLN A 29 -2.30 4.77 16.73
CA GLN A 29 -2.59 3.40 16.32
C GLN A 29 -1.35 2.75 15.70
N VAL A 30 -1.10 1.52 16.13
CA VAL A 30 -0.07 0.63 15.60
C VAL A 30 -0.58 -0.12 14.37
N GLU A 31 -1.90 -0.31 14.25
CA GLU A 31 -2.52 -1.04 13.14
C GLU A 31 -2.32 -0.31 11.80
N GLU A 32 -1.83 -1.06 10.82
CA GLU A 32 -1.52 -0.60 9.48
C GLU A 32 -2.49 -1.22 8.45
N PRO A 33 -2.92 -0.49 7.41
CA PRO A 33 -2.60 0.91 7.09
C PRO A 33 -3.53 1.93 7.76
N LEU A 34 -2.95 3.00 8.29
CA LEU A 34 -3.70 4.18 8.77
C LEU A 34 -4.66 4.71 7.71
N PRO A 35 -5.87 5.15 8.06
CA PRO A 35 -6.81 5.70 7.10
C PRO A 35 -6.26 6.94 6.38
N THR A 36 -6.73 7.15 5.16
CA THR A 36 -6.47 8.34 4.36
C THR A 36 -7.18 9.57 4.96
N ILE A 37 -6.67 10.77 4.67
CA ILE A 37 -7.30 12.01 5.15
C ILE A 37 -8.75 12.15 4.63
N THR A 38 -9.06 11.55 3.48
CA THR A 38 -10.43 11.53 2.94
C THR A 38 -11.34 10.65 3.78
N GLU A 39 -10.92 9.43 4.11
CA GLU A 39 -11.68 8.51 4.98
C GLU A 39 -11.89 9.14 6.38
N ILE A 40 -10.86 9.78 6.93
CA ILE A 40 -10.96 10.49 8.22
C ILE A 40 -11.97 11.65 8.13
N ALA A 41 -11.96 12.39 7.00
CA ALA A 41 -12.91 13.48 6.78
C ALA A 41 -14.36 12.98 6.70
N GLU A 42 -14.57 11.84 6.04
CA GLU A 42 -15.86 11.18 5.94
C GLU A 42 -16.35 10.67 7.31
N GLN A 43 -15.47 10.04 8.08
CA GLN A 43 -15.75 9.59 9.46
C GLN A 43 -16.18 10.76 10.36
N LEU A 44 -15.48 11.89 10.27
CA LEU A 44 -15.77 13.11 11.03
C LEU A 44 -16.90 13.95 10.41
N LYS A 45 -17.45 13.56 9.26
CA LYS A 45 -18.48 14.30 8.50
C LYS A 45 -18.10 15.77 8.25
N ILE A 46 -16.83 16.03 7.96
CA ILE A 46 -16.27 17.35 7.66
C ILE A 46 -15.58 17.35 6.30
N ASN A 47 -15.41 18.53 5.70
CA ASN A 47 -14.69 18.64 4.44
C ASN A 47 -13.20 18.43 4.67
N ARG A 48 -12.53 17.63 3.83
CA ARG A 48 -11.08 17.42 3.83
C ARG A 48 -10.27 18.74 3.90
N ARG A 49 -10.75 19.80 3.23
CA ARG A 49 -10.10 21.13 3.25
C ARG A 49 -10.10 21.77 4.64
N VAL A 50 -11.09 21.48 5.47
CA VAL A 50 -11.16 21.96 6.86
C VAL A 50 -10.07 21.27 7.69
N LEU A 51 -9.93 19.95 7.57
CA LEU A 51 -8.85 19.19 8.22
C LEU A 51 -7.47 19.74 7.83
N SER A 52 -7.21 19.89 6.53
CA SER A 52 -5.92 20.39 6.06
C SER A 52 -5.64 21.85 6.46
N ARG A 53 -6.67 22.67 6.68
CA ARG A 53 -6.53 24.07 7.10
C ARG A 53 -6.26 24.20 8.59
N HIS A 54 -7.00 23.47 9.42
CA HIS A 54 -6.90 23.58 10.88
C HIS A 54 -5.81 22.69 11.48
N PHE A 55 -5.55 21.53 10.89
CA PHE A 55 -4.60 20.54 11.42
C PHE A 55 -3.56 20.11 10.36
N PRO A 56 -2.86 21.05 9.71
CA PRO A 56 -1.91 20.72 8.64
C PRO A 56 -0.81 19.76 9.10
N VAL A 57 -0.30 19.97 10.32
CA VAL A 57 0.78 19.16 10.90
C VAL A 57 0.31 17.72 11.16
N LEU A 58 -0.86 17.53 11.77
CA LEU A 58 -1.38 16.19 12.08
C LEU A 58 -1.74 15.44 10.80
N CYS A 59 -2.40 16.09 9.84
CA CYS A 59 -2.68 15.50 8.54
C CYS A 59 -1.38 15.08 7.82
N HIS A 60 -0.34 15.92 7.87
CA HIS A 60 0.94 15.58 7.26
C HIS A 60 1.58 14.35 7.92
N LYS A 61 1.58 14.27 9.25
CA LYS A 61 2.11 13.10 9.99
C LYS A 61 1.37 11.81 9.60
N ILE A 62 0.04 11.83 9.49
CA ILE A 62 -0.75 10.66 9.10
C ILE A 62 -0.38 10.23 7.67
N VAL A 63 -0.35 11.17 6.73
CA VAL A 63 0.01 10.89 5.33
C VAL A 63 1.41 10.31 5.23
N THR A 64 2.38 10.89 5.94
CA THR A 64 3.77 10.42 5.92
C THR A 64 3.88 9.01 6.52
N LYS A 65 3.24 8.75 7.66
CA LYS A 65 3.24 7.41 8.27
C LYS A 65 2.58 6.37 7.36
N ARG A 66 1.41 6.68 6.77
CA ARG A 66 0.75 5.79 5.79
C ARG A 66 1.64 5.52 4.58
N ARG A 67 2.26 6.56 3.99
CA ARG A 67 3.16 6.40 2.83
C ARG A 67 4.38 5.55 3.16
N HIS A 68 4.96 5.74 4.33
CA HIS A 68 6.07 4.93 4.81
C HIS A 68 5.65 3.46 4.89
N TYR A 69 4.53 3.17 5.53
CA TYR A 69 4.02 1.80 5.61
C TYR A 69 3.74 1.20 4.23
N MET A 70 3.02 1.91 3.34
CA MET A 70 2.75 1.43 1.98
C MET A 70 4.04 1.11 1.23
N ARG A 71 5.09 1.92 1.41
CA ARG A 71 6.40 1.66 0.81
C ARG A 71 7.05 0.41 1.41
N MET A 72 7.05 0.25 2.73
CA MET A 72 7.63 -0.93 3.39
C MET A 72 6.87 -2.20 3.02
N SER A 73 5.54 -2.17 3.02
CA SER A 73 4.68 -3.26 2.59
C SER A 73 4.91 -3.63 1.13
N HIS A 74 5.07 -2.65 0.24
CA HIS A 74 5.39 -2.90 -1.16
C HIS A 74 6.76 -3.55 -1.35
N LEU A 75 7.79 -3.08 -0.61
CA LEU A 75 9.11 -3.71 -0.63
C LEU A 75 9.07 -5.15 -0.09
N ALA A 76 8.38 -5.37 1.03
CA ALA A 76 8.19 -6.70 1.60
C ALA A 76 7.45 -7.65 0.63
N ALA A 77 6.44 -7.15 -0.08
CA ALA A 77 5.71 -7.95 -1.07
C ALA A 77 6.58 -8.31 -2.28
N ILE A 78 7.48 -7.41 -2.71
CA ILE A 78 8.48 -7.71 -3.75
C ILE A 78 9.45 -8.77 -3.25
N GLU A 79 9.98 -8.61 -2.03
CA GLU A 79 10.93 -9.55 -1.43
C GLU A 79 10.31 -10.95 -1.30
N GLN A 80 9.06 -11.02 -0.83
CA GLN A 80 8.30 -12.25 -0.78
C GLN A 80 8.15 -12.89 -2.17
N CYS A 81 7.80 -12.10 -3.19
CA CYS A 81 7.70 -12.61 -4.55
C CYS A 81 9.05 -13.15 -5.07
N CYS A 82 10.16 -12.45 -4.80
CA CYS A 82 11.49 -12.92 -5.15
C CYS A 82 11.80 -14.27 -4.48
N GLN A 83 11.41 -14.45 -3.21
CA GLN A 83 11.61 -15.69 -2.48
C GLN A 83 10.75 -16.83 -3.07
N GLU A 84 9.47 -16.58 -3.35
CA GLU A 84 8.58 -17.55 -4.01
C GLU A 84 9.13 -17.98 -5.39
N ILE A 85 9.70 -17.05 -6.16
CA ILE A 85 10.31 -17.36 -7.46
C ILE A 85 11.50 -18.30 -7.30
N LYS A 86 12.37 -18.08 -6.30
CA LYS A 86 13.50 -18.98 -6.03
C LYS A 86 13.02 -20.38 -5.70
N GLU A 87 12.03 -20.48 -4.82
CA GLU A 87 11.45 -21.75 -4.40
C GLU A 87 10.78 -22.47 -5.58
N ALA A 88 10.04 -21.75 -6.42
CA ALA A 88 9.42 -22.27 -7.63
C ALA A 88 10.46 -22.80 -8.64
N ILE A 89 11.56 -22.07 -8.88
CA ILE A 89 12.65 -22.52 -9.76
C ILE A 89 13.24 -23.83 -9.25
N VAL A 90 13.60 -23.88 -7.96
CA VAL A 90 14.18 -25.07 -7.34
C VAL A 90 13.22 -26.25 -7.41
N SER A 91 11.93 -26.03 -7.13
CA SER A 91 10.91 -27.07 -7.19
C SER A 91 10.75 -27.66 -8.60
N LEU A 92 10.69 -26.81 -9.63
CA LEU A 92 10.61 -27.25 -11.03
C LEU A 92 11.85 -28.02 -11.47
N GLN A 93 13.04 -27.58 -11.05
CA GLN A 93 14.27 -28.29 -11.36
C GLN A 93 14.33 -29.66 -10.68
N GLN A 94 13.88 -29.76 -9.43
CA GLN A 94 13.80 -31.03 -8.72
C GLN A 94 12.79 -32.00 -9.36
N SER A 95 11.73 -31.48 -10.00
CA SER A 95 10.80 -32.31 -10.79
C SER A 95 11.33 -32.66 -12.19
N GLY A 96 12.54 -32.20 -12.55
CA GLY A 96 13.15 -32.41 -13.87
C GLY A 96 12.55 -31.52 -14.96
N GLU A 97 11.78 -30.51 -14.58
CA GLU A 97 11.14 -29.57 -15.50
C GLU A 97 11.97 -28.30 -15.66
N TYR A 98 11.97 -27.75 -16.88
CA TYR A 98 12.62 -26.47 -17.13
C TYR A 98 11.79 -25.32 -16.51
N PRO A 99 12.39 -24.48 -15.65
CA PRO A 99 11.71 -23.38 -14.96
C PRO A 99 11.43 -22.18 -15.88
N SER A 100 10.44 -22.31 -16.78
CA SER A 100 9.98 -21.23 -17.66
C SER A 100 9.20 -20.15 -16.88
N GLU A 101 9.17 -18.91 -17.40
CA GLU A 101 8.44 -17.79 -16.77
C GLU A 101 6.97 -18.17 -16.53
N SER A 102 6.32 -18.85 -17.47
CA SER A 102 4.93 -19.31 -17.34
C SER A 102 4.75 -20.30 -16.18
N ARG A 103 5.62 -21.31 -16.06
CA ARG A 103 5.52 -22.30 -14.97
C ARG A 103 5.81 -21.70 -13.60
N VAL A 104 6.80 -20.81 -13.52
CA VAL A 104 7.07 -20.08 -12.28
C VAL A 104 5.88 -19.21 -11.91
N CYS A 105 5.22 -18.56 -12.87
CA CYS A 105 4.00 -17.79 -12.62
C CYS A 105 2.83 -18.66 -12.09
N GLU A 106 2.77 -19.95 -12.41
CA GLU A 106 1.73 -20.85 -11.88
C GLU A 106 1.95 -21.20 -10.40
N LEU A 107 3.18 -21.07 -9.90
CA LEU A 107 3.56 -21.47 -8.55
C LEU A 107 3.63 -20.31 -7.54
N ILE A 108 3.63 -19.06 -8.01
CA ILE A 108 3.74 -17.88 -7.15
C ILE A 108 2.39 -17.20 -6.89
N SER A 109 2.26 -16.56 -5.74
CA SER A 109 1.01 -15.95 -5.29
C SER A 109 0.59 -14.75 -6.14
N ASN A 110 1.57 -13.98 -6.63
CA ASN A 110 1.32 -12.73 -7.35
C ASN A 110 2.21 -12.60 -8.61
N PRO A 111 1.82 -13.19 -9.75
CA PRO A 111 2.60 -13.13 -10.99
C PRO A 111 2.82 -11.72 -11.54
N GLY A 112 1.93 -10.77 -11.20
CA GLY A 112 2.05 -9.37 -11.62
C GLY A 112 3.35 -8.68 -11.21
N TYR A 113 4.09 -9.21 -10.22
CA TYR A 113 5.39 -8.67 -9.81
C TYR A 113 6.51 -8.92 -10.83
N PHE A 114 6.34 -9.83 -11.81
CA PHE A 114 7.26 -9.96 -12.95
C PHE A 114 7.35 -8.70 -13.82
N ARG A 115 6.46 -7.73 -13.64
CA ARG A 115 6.60 -6.42 -14.30
C ARG A 115 7.78 -5.60 -13.76
N TYR A 116 8.25 -5.87 -12.54
CA TYR A 116 9.33 -5.12 -11.92
C TYR A 116 10.69 -5.63 -12.38
N GLN A 117 11.58 -4.71 -12.76
CA GLN A 117 12.91 -5.03 -13.28
C GLN A 117 13.74 -5.88 -12.33
N GLN A 118 13.70 -5.57 -11.03
CA GLN A 118 14.43 -6.32 -10.00
C GLN A 118 14.05 -7.81 -9.97
N VAL A 119 12.75 -8.12 -10.12
CA VAL A 119 12.23 -9.49 -10.11
C VAL A 119 12.69 -10.23 -11.38
N ARG A 120 12.64 -9.58 -12.54
CA ARG A 120 13.14 -10.16 -13.80
C ARG A 120 14.64 -10.42 -13.78
N LEU A 121 15.42 -9.52 -13.19
CA LEU A 121 16.87 -9.69 -13.07
C LEU A 121 17.19 -10.88 -12.16
N LEU A 122 16.52 -10.98 -11.01
CA LEU A 122 16.67 -12.11 -10.10
C LEU A 122 16.35 -13.44 -10.78
N TYR A 123 15.19 -13.54 -11.45
CA TYR A 123 14.81 -14.74 -12.21
C TYR A 123 15.91 -15.16 -13.20
N LYS A 124 16.45 -14.23 -13.99
CA LYS A 124 17.52 -14.53 -14.96
C LYS A 124 18.81 -14.99 -14.26
N GLN A 125 19.18 -14.39 -13.14
CA GLN A 125 20.37 -14.75 -12.38
C GLN A 125 20.25 -16.16 -11.77
N GLU A 126 19.08 -16.51 -11.24
CA GLU A 126 18.83 -17.84 -10.68
C GLU A 126 18.87 -18.92 -11.77
N LEU A 127 18.32 -18.65 -12.96
CA LEU A 127 18.46 -19.55 -14.12
C LEU A 127 19.92 -19.75 -14.56
N GLN A 128 20.73 -18.69 -14.56
CA GLN A 128 22.13 -18.79 -14.97
C GLN A 128 23.00 -19.51 -13.95
N SER A 129 22.78 -19.25 -12.65
CA SER A 129 23.51 -19.88 -11.55
C SER A 129 23.27 -21.39 -11.50
N THR A 130 22.03 -21.80 -11.74
CA THR A 130 21.63 -23.21 -11.76
C THR A 130 22.19 -23.95 -12.98
N LEU A 131 22.26 -23.30 -14.15
CA LEU A 131 22.91 -23.87 -15.34
C LEU A 131 24.45 -23.98 -15.22
N SER A 132 25.08 -23.16 -14.38
CA SER A 132 26.54 -23.16 -14.18
C SER A 132 27.00 -24.13 -13.09
N SER A 133 26.06 -24.68 -12.30
CA SER A 133 26.31 -25.64 -11.22
C SER A 133 25.95 -27.09 -11.59
N LEU A 134 25.53 -27.31 -12.84
CA LEU A 134 25.32 -28.62 -13.48
C LEU A 134 26.54 -28.96 -14.35
#